data_AF-A0A7C1JPV7-F1
#
_entry.id   AF-A0A7C1JPV7-F1
#
_cell.length_a   1.000
_cell.length_b   1.000
_cell.length_c   1.000
_cell.angle_alpha   90.00
_cell.angle_beta   90.00
_cell.angle_gamma   90.00
#
_symmetry.space_group_name_H-M   'P 1'
#
loop_
_entity.id
_entity.type
_entity.pdbx_description
1 polymer ?
#
loop_
_entity_poly.entity_id
_entity_poly.type
_entity_poly.pdbx_seq_one_letter_code
_entity_poly.pdbx_strand_id
1 'polypeptide(L)'
;MAHALLILGMAAVTFLTRGLPIAILTRRTLPGGLGRWLRHIPVAVFTVIAVQGTLAPTGEFRLSLGSPYIWGGIAAVVVAWRTGNVFLTILAGLAGLWLGRGCL
;
A
#
# COMPACT_ATOMS: atom_id res chain seq x y z
N MET A 1 19.15 -26.87 -0.85
CA MET A 1 18.02 -27.58 -1.50
C MET A 1 16.66 -27.27 -0.87
N ALA A 2 16.49 -27.27 0.45
CA ALA A 2 15.19 -27.01 1.11
C ALA A 2 14.55 -25.63 0.78
N HIS A 3 15.35 -24.59 0.54
CA HIS A 3 14.83 -23.23 0.32
C HIS A 3 14.14 -23.08 -1.04
N ALA A 4 14.61 -23.80 -2.06
CA ALA A 4 13.98 -23.78 -3.38
C ALA A 4 12.56 -24.39 -3.34
N LEU A 5 12.38 -25.48 -2.58
CA LEU A 5 11.08 -26.11 -2.33
C LEU A 5 10.12 -25.16 -1.59
N LEU A 6 10.61 -24.40 -0.60
CA LEU A 6 9.81 -23.40 0.10
C LEU A 6 9.41 -22.24 -0.80
N ILE A 7 10.33 -21.74 -1.64
CA ILE A 7 10.03 -20.68 -2.61
C ILE A 7 8.97 -21.16 -3.60
N LEU A 8 9.12 -22.39 -4.13
CA LEU A 8 8.17 -22.95 -5.09
C LEU A 8 6.79 -23.22 -4.46
N GLY A 9 6.76 -23.72 -3.22
CA GLY A 9 5.54 -23.92 -2.45
C GLY A 9 4.81 -22.61 -2.15
N MET A 10 5.52 -21.58 -1.67
CA MET A 10 4.97 -20.24 -1.45
C MET A 10 4.46 -19.60 -2.74
N ALA A 11 5.21 -19.75 -3.84
CA ALA A 11 4.79 -19.26 -5.15
C ALA A 11 3.49 -19.95 -5.59
N ALA A 12 3.41 -21.28 -5.52
CA ALA A 12 2.22 -22.03 -5.87
C ALA A 12 1.00 -21.58 -5.05
N VAL A 13 1.13 -21.49 -3.72
CA VAL A 13 0.04 -21.06 -2.84
C VAL A 13 -0.36 -19.60 -3.11
N THR A 14 0.58 -18.71 -3.37
CA THR A 14 0.30 -17.30 -3.68
C THR A 14 -0.45 -17.15 -4.99
N PHE A 15 -0.02 -17.83 -6.05
CA PHE A 15 -0.73 -17.83 -7.33
C PHE A 15 -2.11 -18.48 -7.22
N LEU A 16 -2.24 -19.51 -6.40
CA LEU A 16 -3.52 -20.17 -6.19
C LEU A 16 -4.49 -19.31 -5.37
N THR A 17 -4.03 -18.56 -4.38
CA THR A 17 -4.91 -17.71 -3.55
C THR A 17 -5.20 -16.35 -4.18
N ARG A 18 -4.21 -15.69 -4.81
CA ARG A 18 -4.38 -14.38 -5.47
C ARG A 18 -4.77 -14.49 -6.94
N GLY A 19 -4.19 -15.42 -7.68
CA GLY A 19 -4.40 -15.56 -9.12
C GLY A 19 -5.74 -16.23 -9.46
N LEU A 20 -6.18 -17.18 -8.65
CA LEU A 20 -7.43 -17.93 -8.89
C LEU A 20 -8.69 -17.04 -8.84
N PRO A 21 -8.88 -16.15 -7.85
CA PRO A 21 -10.00 -15.21 -7.87
C PRO A 21 -9.98 -14.31 -9.11
N ILE A 22 -8.80 -13.81 -9.50
CA ILE A 22 -8.64 -12.92 -10.67
C ILE A 22 -8.97 -13.67 -11.96
N ALA A 23 -8.47 -14.89 -12.12
CA ALA A 23 -8.71 -15.72 -13.30
C ALA A 23 -10.18 -16.15 -13.43
N ILE A 24 -10.85 -16.47 -12.31
CA ILE A 24 -12.27 -16.83 -12.27
C ILE A 24 -13.15 -15.60 -12.58
N LEU A 25 -12.84 -14.44 -11.98
CA LEU A 25 -13.57 -13.19 -12.24
C LEU A 25 -13.38 -12.70 -13.68
N THR A 26 -12.22 -12.92 -14.30
CA THR A 26 -11.99 -12.50 -15.69
C THR A 26 -12.85 -13.27 -16.70
N ARG A 27 -13.23 -14.52 -16.40
CA ARG A 27 -13.99 -15.40 -17.30
C ARG A 27 -15.51 -15.34 -17.11
N ARG A 28 -16.01 -14.84 -15.98
CA ARG A 28 -17.45 -14.66 -15.72
C ARG A 28 -17.78 -13.19 -15.95
N THR A 29 -18.82 -12.87 -16.70
CA THR A 29 -19.37 -11.51 -16.75
C THR A 29 -19.82 -11.14 -15.33
N LEU A 30 -19.00 -10.37 -14.60
CA LEU A 30 -19.38 -9.89 -13.29
C LEU A 30 -20.69 -9.12 -13.43
N PRO A 31 -21.75 -9.46 -12.68
CA PRO A 31 -22.95 -8.65 -12.66
C PRO A 31 -22.54 -7.22 -12.28
N GLY A 32 -23.01 -6.22 -13.02
CA GLY A 32 -22.41 -4.87 -13.04
C GLY A 32 -22.26 -4.18 -11.68
N GLY A 33 -23.02 -4.60 -10.66
CA GLY A 33 -22.86 -4.17 -9.28
C GLY A 33 -21.60 -4.72 -8.59
N LEU A 34 -21.32 -6.01 -8.72
CA LEU A 34 -20.17 -6.66 -8.08
C LEU A 34 -18.84 -6.14 -8.64
N GLY A 35 -18.72 -6.04 -9.97
CA GLY A 35 -17.50 -5.54 -10.60
C GLY A 35 -17.17 -4.10 -10.21
N ARG A 36 -18.20 -3.26 -10.02
CA ARG A 36 -18.03 -1.89 -9.54
C ARG A 36 -17.57 -1.86 -8.09
N TRP A 37 -18.13 -2.72 -7.24
CA TRP A 37 -17.73 -2.85 -5.83
C TRP A 37 -16.29 -3.37 -5.69
N LEU A 38 -15.94 -4.43 -6.42
CA LEU A 38 -14.58 -5.00 -6.46
C LEU A 38 -13.52 -3.98 -6.88
N ARG A 39 -13.83 -3.02 -7.77
CA ARG A 39 -12.89 -1.95 -8.16
C ARG A 39 -12.55 -0.99 -7.02
N HIS A 40 -13.42 -0.86 -6.01
CA HIS A 40 -13.17 0.00 -4.85
C HIS A 40 -12.32 -0.70 -3.79
N ILE A 41 -12.28 -2.04 -3.75
CA ILE A 41 -11.52 -2.79 -2.74
C ILE A 41 -10.02 -2.45 -2.80
N PRO A 42 -9.33 -2.50 -3.96
CA PRO A 42 -7.91 -2.17 -4.01
C PRO A 42 -7.63 -0.75 -3.50
N VAL A 43 -8.41 0.24 -3.97
CA VAL A 43 -8.25 1.64 -3.54
C VAL A 43 -8.48 1.81 -2.04
N ALA A 44 -9.50 1.18 -1.47
CA ALA A 44 -9.79 1.27 -0.05
C ALA A 44 -8.66 0.66 0.79
N VAL A 45 -8.17 -0.52 0.38
CA VAL A 45 -7.07 -1.22 1.04
C VAL A 45 -5.77 -0.43 0.96
N PHE A 46 -5.41 0.09 -0.22
CA PHE A 46 -4.21 0.93 -0.36
C PHE A 46 -4.31 2.21 0.47
N THR A 47 -5.49 2.85 0.50
CA THR A 47 -5.73 4.02 1.34
C THR A 47 -5.53 3.68 2.81
N VAL A 48 -6.11 2.58 3.30
CA VAL A 48 -5.97 2.20 4.71
C VAL A 48 -4.52 1.87 5.07
N ILE A 49 -3.78 1.18 4.20
CA ILE A 49 -2.37 0.83 4.42
C ILE A 49 -1.52 2.10 4.47
N ALA A 50 -1.74 3.05 3.55
CA ALA A 50 -1.02 4.31 3.52
C ALA A 50 -1.33 5.17 4.76
N VAL A 51 -2.62 5.28 5.12
CA VAL A 51 -3.07 6.05 6.29
C VAL A 51 -2.58 5.42 7.59
N GLN A 52 -2.70 4.11 7.77
CA GLN A 52 -2.20 3.44 8.98
C GLN A 52 -0.68 3.49 9.07
N GLY A 53 0.01 3.31 7.94
CA GLY A 53 1.46 3.44 7.88
C GLY A 53 1.97 4.84 8.23
N THR A 54 1.15 5.88 8.09
CA THR A 54 1.52 7.28 8.37
C THR A 54 0.98 7.80 9.71
N LEU A 55 -0.28 7.51 10.06
CA LEU A 55 -0.95 8.02 11.27
C LEU A 55 -0.83 7.08 12.48
N ALA A 56 -0.69 5.77 12.27
CA ALA A 56 -0.66 4.78 13.34
C ALA A 56 0.38 3.67 13.11
N PRO A 57 1.67 4.00 12.87
CA PRO A 57 2.70 3.02 12.53
C PRO A 57 2.96 1.98 13.62
N THR A 58 2.66 2.29 14.89
CA THR A 58 2.80 1.38 16.05
C THR A 58 1.47 0.90 16.62
N GLY A 59 0.35 1.08 15.91
CA GLY A 59 -0.98 0.67 16.36
C GLY A 59 -1.67 1.64 17.33
N GLU A 60 -0.96 2.64 17.85
CA GLU A 60 -1.53 3.77 18.58
C GLU A 60 -1.67 4.99 17.65
N PHE A 61 -2.85 5.63 17.67
CA PHE A 61 -3.08 6.90 16.98
C PHE A 61 -2.32 8.03 17.66
N ARG A 62 -1.04 8.18 17.31
CA ARG A 62 -0.22 9.32 17.74
C ARG A 62 -0.32 10.44 16.70
N LEU A 63 -1.43 11.16 16.74
CA LEU A 63 -1.60 12.46 16.09
C LEU A 63 -0.81 13.53 16.85
N SER A 64 0.51 13.39 16.90
CA SER A 64 1.40 14.43 17.41
C SER A 64 1.95 15.20 16.22
N LEU A 65 1.71 16.51 16.15
CA LEU A 65 2.28 17.38 15.10
C LEU A 65 3.82 17.41 15.13
N GLY A 66 4.44 16.92 16.20
CA GLY A 66 5.89 16.68 16.30
C GLY A 66 6.35 15.33 15.75
N SER A 67 5.44 14.48 15.25
CA SER A 67 5.77 13.16 14.72
C SER A 67 6.27 13.27 13.27
N PRO A 68 7.49 12.78 12.97
CA PRO A 68 8.07 12.88 11.63
C PRO A 68 7.33 12.08 10.57
N TYR A 69 6.49 11.13 10.99
CA TYR A 69 5.68 10.29 10.10
C TYR A 69 4.55 11.07 9.41
N ILE A 70 3.98 12.08 10.08
CA ILE A 70 2.91 12.91 9.51
C ILE A 70 3.47 13.82 8.42
N TRP A 71 4.63 14.44 8.66
CA TRP A 71 5.32 15.27 7.67
C TRP A 71 5.77 14.47 6.44
N GLY A 72 6.28 13.25 6.64
CA GLY A 72 6.57 12.31 5.53
C GLY A 72 5.33 11.94 4.71
N GLY A 73 4.20 11.67 5.38
CA GLY A 73 2.91 11.39 4.72
C GLY A 73 2.38 12.58 3.91
N ILE A 74 2.41 13.79 4.48
CA ILE A 74 1.99 15.01 3.79
C ILE A 74 2.87 15.28 2.56
N ALA A 75 4.20 15.17 2.70
CA ALA A 75 5.13 15.33 1.59
C ALA A 75 4.86 14.33 0.46
N ALA A 76 4.61 13.06 0.81
CA ALA A 76 4.24 12.03 -0.14
C ALA A 76 2.92 12.36 -0.87
N VAL A 77 1.88 12.78 -0.15
CA VAL A 77 0.58 13.16 -0.75
C VAL A 77 0.71 14.34 -1.70
N VAL A 78 1.43 15.38 -1.29
CA VAL A 78 1.65 16.59 -2.11
C VAL A 78 2.38 16.23 -3.41
N VAL A 79 3.43 15.41 -3.34
CA VAL A 79 4.20 15.00 -4.52
C VAL A 79 3.43 14.03 -5.39
N ALA A 80 2.69 13.08 -4.81
CA ALA A 80 1.82 12.17 -5.55
C ALA A 80 0.77 12.93 -6.36
N TRP A 81 0.15 13.96 -5.76
CA TRP A 81 -0.86 14.78 -6.45
C TRP A 81 -0.26 15.64 -7.57
N ARG A 82 0.96 16.17 -7.37
CA ARG A 82 1.64 17.02 -8.36
C ARG A 82 2.26 16.26 -9.53
N THR A 83 2.85 15.10 -9.30
CA THR A 83 3.70 14.42 -10.31
C THR A 83 3.09 13.16 -10.88
N GLY A 84 2.14 12.51 -10.17
CA GLY A 84 1.61 11.21 -10.57
C GLY A 84 2.66 10.10 -10.67
N ASN A 85 3.91 10.36 -10.28
CA ASN A 85 5.04 9.45 -10.42
C ASN A 85 5.35 8.78 -9.08
N VAL A 86 5.14 7.46 -9.02
CA VAL A 86 5.36 6.64 -7.82
C VAL A 86 6.79 6.79 -7.28
N PHE A 87 7.80 6.90 -8.15
CA PHE A 87 9.19 7.04 -7.73
C PHE A 87 9.45 8.35 -6.97
N LEU A 88 8.90 9.46 -7.48
CA LEU A 88 9.03 10.78 -6.83
C LEU A 88 8.26 10.81 -5.50
N THR A 89 7.09 10.17 -5.44
CA THR A 89 6.31 10.03 -4.20
C THR A 89 7.10 9.28 -3.12
N ILE A 90 7.76 8.18 -3.48
CA ILE A 90 8.58 7.40 -2.54
C ILE A 90 9.76 8.23 -2.04
N LEU A 91 10.49 8.90 -2.95
CA LEU A 91 11.62 9.75 -2.59
C LEU A 91 11.21 10.89 -1.66
N ALA A 92 10.10 11.56 -1.96
CA ALA A 92 9.59 12.66 -1.14
C ALA A 92 9.12 12.19 0.24
N GLY A 93 8.42 11.05 0.31
CA GLY A 93 8.02 10.45 1.57
C GLY A 93 9.21 10.03 2.43
N LEU A 94 10.24 9.43 1.82
CA LEU A 94 11.49 9.10 2.50
C LEU A 94 12.21 10.35 2.98
N ALA A 95 12.36 11.37 2.12
CA ALA A 95 13.02 12.61 2.48
C ALA A 95 12.32 13.32 3.64
N GLY A 96 10.97 13.39 3.63
CA GLY A 96 10.19 13.95 4.72
C GLY A 96 10.34 13.16 6.03
N LEU A 97 10.34 11.82 5.95
CA LEU A 97 10.58 10.97 7.11
C LEU A 97 12.01 11.15 7.67
N TRP A 98 13.02 11.17 6.80
CA TRP A 98 14.42 11.33 7.17
C TRP A 98 14.71 12.69 7.78
N LEU A 99 14.18 13.77 7.19
CA LEU A 99 14.31 15.12 7.74
C LEU A 99 13.65 15.23 9.12
N GLY A 100 12.48 14.61 9.30
CA GLY A 100 11.82 14.60 10.59
C GLY A 100 12.50 13.70 11.64
N ARG A 101 13.15 12.59 11.23
CA ARG A 101 13.88 11.69 12.15
C ARG A 101 15.30 12.17 12.45
N GLY A 102 15.93 12.93 11.56
CA GLY A 102 17.32 13.40 11.70
C GLY A 102 17.46 14.70 12.50
N CYS A 103 16.34 15.38 12.80
CA CYS A 103 16.32 16.64 13.56
C CYS A 103 15.85 16.49 15.02
N LEU A 104 15.67 15.24 15.50
CA LEU A 104 15.18 14.91 16.86
C LEU A 104 16.07 13.89 17.56
#